data_AF-A0A2G1VR45-F1
#
_entry.id   AF-A0A2G1VR45-F1
#
_cell.length_a   1.000
_cell.length_b   1.000
_cell.length_c   1.000
_cell.angle_alpha   90.00
_cell.angle_beta   90.00
_cell.angle_gamma   90.00
#
_symmetry.space_group_name_H-M   'P 1'
#
loop_
_entity.id
_entity.type
_entity.pdbx_description
1 polymer ?
#
loop_
_entity_poly.entity_id
_entity_poly.type
_entity_poly.pdbx_seq_one_letter_code
_entity_poly.pdbx_strand_id
1 'polypeptide(L)'
;MAQSDLILFNLNEIRRRSIRLWEAFSAKPKTLYLLLIGWTIFGFFTKLDYTLLWGCIVSYEPTFSTENIFFSGTAIGLLSFGVFIPKKQVGVLLLFAELLFWLFKLFFIKGGYVVGIGGPSYDVLTFDFIALSLRLLLLKQLGLLPVRIFKVLILVFLIMLLKIFFFI
;
A
#
# COMPACT_ATOMS: atom_id res chain seq x y z
N MET A 1 -31.20 -18.75 24.98
CA MET A 1 -30.27 -19.57 24.18
C MET A 1 -30.38 -19.30 22.67
N ALA A 2 -31.56 -19.03 22.10
CA ALA A 2 -31.70 -18.78 20.66
C ALA A 2 -31.06 -17.48 20.11
N GLN A 3 -30.83 -16.46 20.95
CA GLN A 3 -30.36 -15.14 20.47
C GLN A 3 -28.85 -15.09 20.17
N SER A 4 -28.03 -15.88 20.89
CA SER A 4 -26.58 -15.98 20.62
C SER A 4 -26.26 -16.71 19.31
N ASP A 5 -27.05 -17.73 18.97
CA ASP A 5 -26.84 -18.53 17.76
C ASP A 5 -27.20 -17.75 16.48
N LEU A 6 -28.21 -16.89 16.57
CA LEU A 6 -28.61 -16.01 15.46
C LEU A 6 -27.54 -14.95 15.16
N ILE A 7 -26.87 -14.42 16.19
CA ILE A 7 -25.78 -13.45 16.04
C ILE A 7 -24.56 -14.11 15.39
N LEU A 8 -24.19 -15.32 15.83
CA LEU A 8 -23.07 -16.07 15.24
C LEU A 8 -23.33 -16.45 13.78
N PHE A 9 -24.56 -16.82 13.44
CA PHE A 9 -24.94 -17.12 12.06
C PHE A 9 -24.81 -15.90 11.16
N ASN A 10 -25.34 -14.74 11.59
CA ASN A 10 -25.29 -13.50 10.82
C ASN A 10 -23.84 -13.01 10.61
N LEU A 11 -23.01 -13.07 11.66
CA LEU A 11 -21.58 -12.74 11.54
C LEU A 11 -20.85 -13.64 10.55
N ASN A 12 -21.15 -14.94 10.53
CA ASN A 12 -20.54 -15.87 9.57
C ASN A 12 -21.03 -15.66 8.14
N GLU A 13 -22.26 -15.18 7.94
CA GLU A 13 -22.77 -14.84 6.61
C GLU A 13 -22.15 -13.53 6.08
N ILE A 14 -22.08 -12.50 6.92
CA ILE A 14 -21.40 -11.23 6.61
C ILE A 14 -19.93 -11.49 6.26
N ARG A 15 -19.24 -12.30 7.07
CA ARG A 15 -17.84 -12.71 6.81
C ARG A 15 -17.71 -13.43 5.48
N ARG A 16 -18.63 -14.33 5.11
CA ARG A 16 -18.58 -15.06 3.84
C ARG A 16 -18.86 -14.15 2.63
N ARG A 17 -19.78 -13.19 2.75
CA ARG A 17 -20.08 -12.22 1.68
C ARG A 17 -18.92 -11.26 1.45
N SER A 18 -18.31 -10.73 2.51
CA SER A 18 -17.16 -9.84 2.40
C SER A 18 -15.96 -10.54 1.76
N ILE A 19 -15.65 -11.79 2.15
CA ILE A 19 -14.58 -12.59 1.53
C ILE A 19 -14.83 -12.80 0.03
N ARG A 20 -16.06 -13.18 -0.37
CA ARG A 20 -16.39 -13.41 -1.79
C ARG A 20 -16.29 -12.15 -2.65
N LEU A 21 -16.76 -11.01 -2.17
CA LEU A 21 -16.65 -9.74 -2.89
C LEU A 21 -15.20 -9.31 -3.06
N TRP A 22 -14.37 -9.52 -2.03
CA TRP A 22 -12.94 -9.24 -2.10
C TRP A 22 -12.20 -10.20 -3.02
N GLU A 23 -12.56 -11.49 -3.07
CA GLU A 23 -11.99 -12.45 -4.02
C GLU A 23 -12.38 -12.11 -5.46
N ALA A 24 -13.62 -11.67 -5.70
CA ALA A 24 -14.08 -11.23 -7.01
C ALA A 24 -13.39 -9.94 -7.47
N PHE A 25 -13.24 -8.95 -6.58
CA PHE A 25 -12.47 -7.73 -6.85
C PHE A 25 -10.99 -8.04 -7.09
N SER A 26 -10.46 -9.01 -6.36
CA SER A 26 -9.08 -9.52 -6.48
C SER A 26 -8.92 -10.58 -7.59
N ALA A 27 -9.88 -10.75 -8.49
CA ALA A 27 -9.80 -11.83 -9.48
C ALA A 27 -8.92 -11.47 -10.68
N LYS A 28 -8.68 -10.17 -10.95
CA LYS A 28 -7.94 -9.72 -12.13
C LYS A 28 -6.73 -8.85 -11.77
N PRO A 29 -5.48 -9.25 -12.12
CA PRO A 29 -4.27 -8.47 -11.85
C PRO A 29 -4.27 -7.10 -12.51
N LYS A 30 -4.93 -6.96 -13.66
CA LYS A 30 -5.06 -5.68 -14.36
C LYS A 30 -5.83 -4.64 -13.54
N THR A 31 -6.86 -5.05 -12.79
CA THR A 31 -7.67 -4.12 -11.99
C THR A 31 -6.86 -3.58 -10.80
N LEU A 32 -6.15 -4.45 -10.07
CA LEU A 32 -5.28 -4.00 -8.99
C LEU A 32 -4.14 -3.13 -9.49
N TYR A 33 -3.55 -3.47 -10.64
CA TYR A 33 -2.53 -2.65 -11.28
C TYR A 33 -3.05 -1.23 -11.57
N LEU A 34 -4.21 -1.10 -12.23
CA LEU A 34 -4.79 0.21 -12.54
C LEU A 34 -5.11 1.01 -11.28
N LEU A 35 -5.63 0.35 -10.24
CA LEU A 35 -5.90 1.00 -8.96
C LEU A 35 -4.61 1.46 -8.28
N LEU A 36 -3.56 0.65 -8.29
CA LEU A 36 -2.26 1.01 -7.72
C LEU A 36 -1.60 2.18 -8.47
N ILE A 37 -1.71 2.22 -9.80
CA ILE A 37 -1.26 3.35 -10.62
C ILE A 37 -2.06 4.60 -10.25
N GLY A 38 -3.40 4.51 -10.22
CA GLY A 38 -4.27 5.62 -9.82
C GLY A 38 -3.95 6.13 -8.41
N TRP A 39 -3.71 5.23 -7.47
CA TRP A 39 -3.32 5.56 -6.10
C TRP A 39 -1.96 6.25 -6.03
N THR A 40 -1.00 5.81 -6.83
CA THR A 40 0.34 6.42 -6.91
C THR A 40 0.27 7.83 -7.52
N ILE A 41 -0.51 8.01 -8.58
CA ILE A 41 -0.75 9.32 -9.20
C ILE A 41 -1.46 10.26 -8.21
N PHE A 42 -2.49 9.75 -7.51
CA PHE A 42 -3.18 10.50 -6.47
C PHE A 42 -2.22 10.96 -5.36
N GLY A 43 -1.36 10.05 -4.87
CA GLY A 43 -0.34 10.38 -3.87
C GLY A 43 0.68 11.43 -4.33
N PHE A 44 1.05 11.40 -5.61
CA PHE A 44 1.93 12.40 -6.22
C PHE A 44 1.28 13.80 -6.22
N PHE A 45 0.04 13.92 -6.71
CA PHE A 45 -0.65 15.21 -6.77
C PHE A 45 -1.03 15.78 -5.40
N THR A 46 -1.38 14.92 -4.45
CA THR A 46 -1.72 15.32 -3.07
C THR A 46 -0.50 15.52 -2.17
N LYS A 47 0.71 15.28 -2.70
CA LYS A 47 1.99 15.29 -1.96
C LYS A 47 2.10 14.23 -0.86
N LEU A 48 1.08 13.40 -0.62
CA LEU A 48 1.10 12.33 0.39
C LEU A 48 2.22 11.31 0.16
N ASP A 49 2.72 11.20 -1.07
CA ASP A 49 3.80 10.29 -1.44
C ASP A 49 5.21 10.85 -1.15
N TYR A 50 5.37 12.15 -0.83
CA TYR A 50 6.67 12.84 -0.78
C TYR A 50 6.91 13.71 0.44
N THR A 51 6.10 13.57 1.47
CA THR A 51 6.21 14.47 2.60
C THR A 51 7.36 14.10 3.53
N LEU A 52 8.42 14.90 3.48
CA LEU A 52 9.59 14.83 4.36
C LEU A 52 9.29 15.40 5.77
N LEU A 53 8.39 16.36 5.88
CA LEU A 53 8.11 17.10 7.12
C LEU A 53 6.61 17.35 7.30
N TRP A 54 5.87 16.40 7.87
CA TRP A 54 4.59 16.74 8.51
C TRP A 54 4.92 17.21 9.92
N GLY A 55 4.84 18.52 10.17
CA GLY A 55 5.02 19.10 11.51
C GLY A 55 5.67 20.47 11.53
N CYS A 56 6.45 20.81 10.50
CA CYS A 56 6.97 22.16 10.29
C CYS A 56 6.01 22.95 9.39
N ILE A 57 5.42 24.02 9.95
CA ILE A 57 4.36 24.84 9.34
C ILE A 57 4.77 25.50 8.00
N VAL A 58 6.06 25.54 7.67
CA VAL A 58 6.53 26.20 6.43
C VAL A 58 7.74 25.48 5.85
N SER A 59 7.51 24.48 5.00
CA SER A 59 8.50 24.14 3.96
C SER A 59 7.75 23.92 2.65
N TYR A 60 7.93 24.85 1.73
CA TYR A 60 7.26 24.85 0.43
C TYR A 60 8.00 23.89 -0.50
N GLU A 61 7.80 22.58 -0.32
CA GLU A 61 8.37 21.59 -1.24
C GLU A 61 7.62 21.64 -2.59
N PRO A 62 8.34 21.87 -3.71
CA PRO A 62 7.73 21.89 -5.03
C PRO A 62 7.26 20.49 -5.40
N THR A 63 5.98 20.35 -5.78
CA THR A 63 5.40 19.07 -6.21
C THR A 63 6.21 18.43 -7.35
N PHE A 64 6.71 19.28 -8.25
CA PHE A 64 7.48 18.90 -9.44
C PHE A 64 8.99 19.01 -9.22
N SER A 65 9.50 18.60 -8.05
CA SER A 65 10.95 18.40 -7.90
C SER A 65 11.41 17.25 -8.80
N THR A 66 12.62 17.35 -9.34
CA THR A 66 13.23 16.30 -10.16
C THR A 66 13.27 14.96 -9.41
N GLU A 67 13.47 15.01 -8.09
CA GLU A 67 13.49 13.85 -7.21
C GLU A 67 12.11 13.17 -7.15
N ASN A 68 11.03 13.92 -6.95
CA ASN A 68 9.68 13.34 -6.87
C ASN A 68 9.28 12.68 -8.19
N ILE A 69 9.62 13.33 -9.31
CA ILE A 69 9.38 12.78 -10.65
C ILE A 69 10.20 11.49 -10.84
N PHE A 70 11.46 11.48 -10.41
CA PHE A 70 12.33 10.32 -10.51
C PHE A 70 11.81 9.13 -9.68
N PHE A 71 11.42 9.36 -8.42
CA PHE A 71 10.91 8.31 -7.55
C PHE A 71 9.58 7.75 -8.04
N SER A 72 8.60 8.61 -8.40
CA SER A 72 7.30 8.16 -8.89
C SER A 72 7.43 7.52 -10.26
N GLY A 73 8.25 8.08 -11.15
CA GLY A 73 8.52 7.53 -12.47
C GLY A 73 9.17 6.15 -12.39
N THR A 74 10.14 5.97 -11.49
CA THR A 74 10.79 4.67 -11.27
C THR A 74 9.79 3.64 -10.73
N ALA A 75 8.97 4.00 -9.73
CA ALA A 75 7.94 3.10 -9.19
C ALA A 75 6.90 2.70 -10.26
N ILE A 76 6.37 3.68 -11.01
CA ILE A 76 5.42 3.44 -12.10
C ILE A 76 6.05 2.59 -13.20
N GLY A 77 7.30 2.86 -13.56
CA GLY A 77 8.05 2.09 -14.54
C GLY A 77 8.20 0.63 -14.12
N LEU A 78 8.70 0.37 -12.90
CA LEU A 78 8.84 -0.98 -12.37
C LEU A 78 7.50 -1.71 -12.27
N LEU A 79 6.43 -1.04 -11.82
CA LEU A 79 5.08 -1.61 -11.81
C LEU A 79 4.61 -2.00 -13.22
N SER A 80 4.77 -1.11 -14.18
CA SER A 80 4.34 -1.33 -15.57
C SER A 80 5.11 -2.48 -16.20
N PHE A 81 6.44 -2.46 -16.13
CA PHE A 81 7.27 -3.55 -16.67
C PHE A 81 6.99 -4.87 -15.96
N GLY A 82 6.81 -4.85 -14.65
CA GLY A 82 6.51 -6.02 -13.84
C GLY A 82 5.21 -6.73 -14.23
N VAL A 83 4.17 -5.97 -14.61
CA VAL A 83 2.86 -6.52 -15.01
C VAL A 83 2.81 -6.92 -16.49
N PHE A 84 3.46 -6.16 -17.39
CA PHE A 84 3.34 -6.38 -18.83
C PHE A 84 4.40 -7.32 -19.43
N ILE A 85 5.46 -7.66 -18.69
CA ILE A 85 6.47 -8.60 -19.19
C ILE A 85 5.88 -10.01 -19.34
N PRO A 86 6.11 -10.68 -20.49
CA PRO A 86 5.55 -12.02 -20.75
C PRO A 86 6.18 -13.10 -19.86
N LYS A 87 7.44 -12.91 -19.47
CA LYS A 87 8.17 -13.85 -18.58
C LYS A 87 7.75 -13.62 -17.14
N LYS A 88 6.83 -14.47 -16.62
CA LYS A 88 6.28 -14.37 -15.26
C LYS A 88 7.36 -14.18 -14.18
N GLN A 89 8.46 -14.94 -14.22
CA GLN A 89 9.54 -14.84 -13.23
C GLN A 89 10.20 -13.46 -13.20
N VAL A 90 10.42 -12.86 -14.38
CA VAL A 90 11.02 -11.53 -14.50
C VAL A 90 10.04 -10.45 -14.05
N GLY A 91 8.76 -10.57 -14.44
CA GLY A 91 7.72 -9.64 -13.97
C GLY A 91 7.58 -9.65 -12.45
N VAL A 92 7.57 -10.84 -11.87
CA VAL A 92 7.62 -11.07 -10.42
C VAL A 92 8.81 -10.41 -9.75
N LEU A 93 10.02 -10.59 -10.30
CA LEU A 93 11.24 -9.99 -9.77
C LEU A 93 11.17 -8.45 -9.78
N LEU A 94 10.64 -7.87 -10.86
CA LEU A 94 10.49 -6.41 -11.00
C LEU A 94 9.47 -5.84 -10.01
N LEU A 95 8.35 -6.53 -9.78
CA LEU A 95 7.37 -6.10 -8.78
C LEU A 95 7.90 -6.25 -7.35
N PHE A 96 8.72 -7.27 -7.10
CA PHE A 96 9.40 -7.39 -5.83
C PHE A 96 10.43 -6.28 -5.63
N ALA A 97 11.19 -5.94 -6.68
CA ALA A 97 12.10 -4.80 -6.68
C ALA A 97 11.35 -3.47 -6.47
N GLU A 98 10.16 -3.32 -7.07
CA GLU A 98 9.29 -2.18 -6.82
C GLU A 98 8.83 -2.09 -5.37
N LEU A 99 8.40 -3.21 -4.79
CA LEU A 99 8.01 -3.24 -3.38
C LEU A 99 9.20 -2.86 -2.49
N LEU A 100 10.39 -3.40 -2.74
CA LEU A 100 11.59 -3.05 -1.98
C LEU A 100 11.95 -1.57 -2.14
N PHE A 101 11.86 -1.03 -3.36
CA PHE A 101 12.06 0.38 -3.64
C PHE A 101 11.05 1.27 -2.90
N TRP A 102 9.77 0.87 -2.89
CA TRP A 102 8.73 1.59 -2.17
C TRP A 102 8.92 1.52 -0.65
N LEU A 103 9.31 0.35 -0.12
CA LEU A 103 9.64 0.21 1.31
C LEU A 103 10.87 1.05 1.67
N PHE A 104 11.92 1.04 0.84
CA PHE A 104 13.07 1.92 1.01
C PHE A 104 12.64 3.38 1.08
N LYS A 105 11.76 3.81 0.16
CA LYS A 105 11.18 5.15 0.17
C LYS A 105 10.39 5.42 1.46
N LEU A 106 9.56 4.48 1.91
CA LEU A 106 8.78 4.59 3.14
C LEU A 106 9.67 4.77 4.38
N PHE A 107 10.76 4.00 4.49
CA PHE A 107 11.62 4.01 5.67
C PHE A 107 12.63 5.15 5.67
N PHE A 108 13.28 5.44 4.54
CA PHE A 108 14.44 6.34 4.48
C PHE A 108 14.15 7.71 3.88
N ILE A 109 13.18 7.82 2.98
CA ILE A 109 12.88 9.10 2.30
C ILE A 109 11.72 9.79 2.98
N LYS A 110 10.63 9.08 3.27
CA LYS A 110 9.51 9.64 4.02
C LYS A 110 9.92 9.90 5.47
N GLY A 111 9.65 11.12 5.92
CA GLY A 111 9.90 11.54 7.29
C GLY A 111 9.09 10.74 8.32
N GLY A 112 9.30 11.08 9.60
CA GLY A 112 8.49 10.53 10.68
C GLY A 112 7.03 10.95 10.54
N TYR A 113 6.13 10.17 11.13
CA TYR A 113 4.70 10.53 11.16
C TYR A 113 4.40 11.64 12.18
N VAL A 114 5.35 11.99 13.05
CA VAL A 114 5.12 12.83 14.22
C VAL A 114 5.01 14.32 13.86
N VAL A 115 3.78 14.84 13.91
CA VAL A 115 3.47 16.28 13.85
C VAL A 115 3.46 16.89 15.25
N GLY A 116 4.58 16.89 15.97
CA GLY A 116 4.67 17.50 17.32
C GLY A 116 3.56 17.06 18.28
N ILE A 117 2.91 18.01 18.98
CA ILE A 117 1.85 17.77 19.99
C ILE A 117 0.58 17.10 19.38
N GLY A 118 0.44 17.06 18.05
CA GLY A 118 -0.74 16.55 17.35
C GLY A 118 -0.77 15.05 17.06
N GLY A 119 0.30 14.29 17.36
CA GLY A 119 0.37 12.85 17.07
C GLY A 119 0.70 12.54 15.60
N PRO A 120 0.41 11.33 15.08
CA PRO A 120 0.65 11.00 13.68
C PRO A 120 -0.43 11.55 12.73
N SER A 121 -0.05 12.05 11.55
CA SER A 121 -1.04 12.43 10.52
C SER A 121 -1.78 11.21 9.97
N TYR A 122 -3.07 11.10 10.30
CA TYR A 122 -3.91 9.96 9.90
C TYR A 122 -4.04 9.79 8.38
N ASP A 123 -3.96 10.89 7.62
CA ASP A 123 -4.09 10.88 6.16
C ASP A 123 -2.92 10.16 5.50
N VAL A 124 -1.69 10.49 5.89
CA VAL A 124 -0.46 9.87 5.36
C VAL A 124 -0.40 8.41 5.77
N LEU A 125 -0.73 8.12 7.03
CA LEU A 125 -0.73 6.75 7.54
C LEU A 125 -1.71 5.86 6.78
N THR A 126 -2.91 6.37 6.53
CA THR A 126 -3.95 5.66 5.78
C THR A 126 -3.54 5.49 4.32
N PHE A 127 -2.95 6.52 3.72
CA PHE A 127 -2.40 6.45 2.38
C PHE A 127 -1.36 5.35 2.21
N ASP A 128 -0.38 5.29 3.12
CA ASP A 128 0.70 4.31 3.10
C ASP A 128 0.21 2.89 3.41
N PHE A 129 -0.75 2.75 4.33
CA PHE A 129 -1.39 1.47 4.62
C PHE A 129 -2.10 0.90 3.39
N ILE A 130 -2.87 1.74 2.67
CA ILE A 130 -3.56 1.33 1.43
C ILE A 130 -2.54 1.02 0.34
N ALA A 131 -1.54 1.87 0.15
CA ALA A 131 -0.50 1.71 -0.86
C ALA A 131 0.27 0.38 -0.70
N LEU A 132 0.65 0.03 0.53
CA LEU A 132 1.35 -1.22 0.83
C LEU A 132 0.44 -2.44 0.68
N SER A 133 -0.83 -2.33 1.12
CA SER A 133 -1.82 -3.39 0.97
C SER A 133 -2.03 -3.75 -0.49
N LEU A 134 -2.18 -2.75 -1.37
CA LEU A 134 -2.37 -2.96 -2.79
C LEU A 134 -1.17 -3.65 -3.46
N ARG A 135 0.06 -3.27 -3.11
CA ARG A 135 1.29 -3.90 -3.62
C ARG A 135 1.39 -5.37 -3.25
N LEU A 136 1.16 -5.70 -1.98
CA LEU A 136 1.21 -7.09 -1.53
C LEU A 136 0.08 -7.93 -2.12
N LEU A 137 -1.12 -7.34 -2.32
CA LEU A 137 -2.22 -8.00 -3.02
C LEU A 137 -1.89 -8.28 -4.49
N LEU A 138 -1.23 -7.34 -5.18
CA LEU A 138 -0.78 -7.53 -6.56
C LEU A 138 0.23 -8.68 -6.66
N LEU A 139 1.22 -8.73 -5.76
CA LEU A 139 2.20 -9.82 -5.69
C LEU A 139 1.53 -11.17 -5.39
N LYS A 140 0.56 -11.21 -4.47
CA LYS A 140 -0.22 -12.41 -4.19
C LYS A 140 -0.95 -12.92 -5.44
N GLN A 141 -1.60 -12.05 -6.21
CA GLN A 141 -2.34 -12.43 -7.42
C GLN A 141 -1.44 -13.02 -8.52
N LEU A 142 -0.18 -12.60 -8.57
CA LEU A 142 0.80 -13.12 -9.53
C LEU A 142 1.45 -14.42 -9.07
N GLY A 143 1.03 -14.99 -7.94
CA GLY A 143 1.41 -16.31 -7.47
C GLY A 143 2.70 -16.36 -6.67
N LEU A 144 3.27 -15.21 -6.26
CA LEU A 144 4.48 -15.14 -5.44
C LEU A 144 4.25 -15.53 -3.98
N LEU A 145 3.07 -15.20 -3.46
CA LEU A 145 2.74 -15.35 -2.05
C LEU A 145 1.51 -16.28 -1.95
N PRO A 146 1.69 -17.58 -1.68
CA PRO A 146 0.59 -18.51 -1.40
C PRO A 146 0.02 -18.27 0.02
N VAL A 147 -0.26 -17.01 0.33
CA VAL A 147 -0.55 -16.53 1.67
C VAL A 147 -1.99 -16.03 1.70
N ARG A 148 -2.73 -16.43 2.76
CA ARG A 148 -4.10 -15.95 3.00
C ARG A 148 -4.12 -14.44 3.16
N ILE A 149 -5.19 -13.78 2.70
CA ILE A 149 -5.32 -12.31 2.75
C ILE A 149 -5.17 -11.74 4.16
N PHE A 150 -5.65 -12.45 5.19
CA PHE A 150 -5.47 -12.05 6.59
C PHE A 150 -3.99 -11.92 6.98
N LYS A 151 -3.12 -12.81 6.50
CA LYS A 151 -1.68 -12.71 6.78
C LYS A 151 -1.03 -11.55 6.02
N VAL A 152 -1.52 -11.21 4.83
CA VAL A 152 -1.08 -10.01 4.10
C VAL A 152 -1.42 -8.76 4.93
N LEU A 153 -2.64 -8.66 5.45
CA LEU A 153 -3.05 -7.53 6.30
C LEU A 153 -2.23 -7.46 7.60
N ILE A 154 -1.96 -8.61 8.23
CA ILE A 154 -1.08 -8.67 9.42
C ILE A 154 0.33 -8.18 9.07
N LEU A 155 0.87 -8.57 7.91
CA LEU A 155 2.18 -8.13 7.45
C LEU A 155 2.21 -6.61 7.21
N VAL A 156 1.20 -6.06 6.52
CA VAL A 156 1.06 -4.60 6.35
C VAL A 156 1.04 -3.91 7.71
N PHE A 157 0.21 -4.40 8.63
CA PHE A 157 0.09 -3.83 9.97
C PHE A 157 1.42 -3.84 10.72
N LEU A 158 2.17 -4.95 10.69
CA LEU A 158 3.48 -5.07 11.32
C LEU A 158 4.50 -4.10 10.72
N ILE A 159 4.55 -3.96 9.39
CA ILE A 159 5.47 -3.04 8.71
C ILE A 159 5.15 -1.59 9.08
N MET A 160 3.87 -1.22 9.08
CA MET A 160 3.43 0.14 9.45
C MET A 160 3.71 0.44 10.91
N LEU A 161 3.45 -0.52 11.80
CA LEU A 161 3.77 -0.42 13.22
C LEU A 161 5.28 -0.24 13.43
N LEU A 162 6.11 -1.02 12.74
CA LEU A 162 7.57 -0.89 12.77
C LEU A 162 8.01 0.53 12.36
N LYS A 163 7.46 1.06 11.26
CA LYS A 163 7.77 2.44 10.82
C LYS A 163 7.38 3.47 11.88
N ILE A 164 6.19 3.35 12.48
CA ILE A 164 5.75 4.27 13.54
C ILE A 164 6.70 4.23 14.73
N PHE A 165 7.11 3.05 15.22
CA PHE A 165 7.97 2.96 16.42
C PHE A 165 9.41 3.42 16.19
N PHE A 166 10.00 3.13 15.02
CA PHE A 166 11.40 3.48 14.74
C PHE A 166 11.60 4.92 14.26
N PHE A 167 10.57 5.54 13.68
CA PHE A 167 10.65 6.87 13.08
C PHE A 167 9.59 7.80 13.70
N ILE A 168 9.51 7.80 15.04
CA ILE A 168 8.93 8.88 15.85
C ILE A 168 9.77 10.14 15.67
#